data_AF-A0A7G1IA23-F1
#
_entry.id   AF-A0A7G1IA23-F1
#
_cell.length_a   1.000
_cell.length_b   1.000
_cell.length_c   1.000
_cell.angle_alpha   90.00
_cell.angle_beta   90.00
_cell.angle_gamma   90.00
#
_symmetry.space_group_name_H-M   'P 1'
#
loop_
_entity.id
_entity.type
_entity.pdbx_description
1 polymer ?
#
loop_
_entity_poly.entity_id
_entity_poly.type
_entity_poly.pdbx_seq_one_letter_code
_entity_poly.pdbx_strand_id
1 'polypeptide(L)'
;MHYARDAFEGLKLMDTIMSSKRGEAPDVDSPEAIQARKKEAERKARHERSKRIAAQRKAAEEPVEIPERSDVAADIEVPAPPFWGSRIVKGLAVADYTGMLDERALFLGQWGLRGQRGADGPSYEDLVETEGRPRLRYWLDRLSTDGILAHAAVVYGYFPAVSEGDEVVVLTEPAADAEERYRFRFPRQQRGRFLCIADFVRSREHARERGQVDVLPFQLVTMGQPIADFANELFAADSYRDYLEVHGIGVQLTEALAEYWHRRIREELRYSADRTMAAEDPDAVEDYFKLGYRGARFAFGYGACPDLEDRAKMMQLLEPDRIGVTLSEELQLHPEQSTDAFVLHHPEAKYFNV
;
A
#
# COMPACT_ATOMS: atom_id res chain seq x y z
N MET A 1 26.69 -5.07 -12.44
CA MET A 1 25.33 -4.51 -12.30
C MET A 1 25.47 -3.17 -11.59
N HIS A 2 25.05 -2.08 -12.23
CA HIS A 2 25.11 -0.74 -11.62
C HIS A 2 23.68 -0.33 -11.23
N TYR A 3 23.53 0.25 -10.05
CA TYR A 3 22.25 0.77 -9.54
C TYR A 3 22.28 2.29 -9.57
N ALA A 4 21.21 2.90 -10.08
CA ALA A 4 20.98 4.34 -10.03
C ALA A 4 19.71 4.59 -9.23
N ARG A 5 19.72 5.58 -8.33
CA ARG A 5 18.58 5.88 -7.46
C ARG A 5 17.46 6.64 -8.19
N ASP A 6 17.81 7.34 -9.26
CA ASP A 6 16.87 8.09 -10.09
C ASP A 6 17.38 8.19 -11.54
N ALA A 7 16.54 8.69 -12.44
CA ALA A 7 16.84 8.82 -13.86
C ALA A 7 18.03 9.75 -14.16
N PHE A 8 18.26 10.79 -13.34
CA PHE A 8 19.39 11.71 -13.53
C PHE A 8 20.72 11.09 -13.13
N GLU A 9 20.74 10.32 -12.03
CA GLU A 9 21.88 9.51 -11.66
C GLU A 9 22.14 8.41 -12.69
N GLY A 10 21.10 7.82 -13.25
CA GLY A 10 21.18 6.87 -14.35
C GLY A 10 21.81 7.46 -15.61
N LEU A 11 21.39 8.68 -15.99
CA LEU A 11 21.97 9.39 -17.12
C LEU A 11 23.46 9.70 -16.89
N LYS A 12 23.83 10.24 -15.73
CA LYS A 12 25.24 10.51 -15.37
C LYS A 12 26.09 9.25 -15.39
N LEU A 13 25.54 8.14 -14.90
CA LEU A 13 26.19 6.84 -14.92
C LEU A 13 26.42 6.37 -16.37
N MET A 14 25.40 6.47 -17.23
CA MET A 14 25.52 6.13 -18.64
C MET A 14 26.50 7.01 -19.37
N ASP A 15 26.49 8.32 -19.13
CA ASP A 15 27.47 9.26 -19.70
C ASP A 15 28.89 8.88 -19.30
N THR A 16 29.10 8.53 -18.03
CA THR A 16 30.42 8.09 -17.53
C THR A 16 30.88 6.80 -18.23
N ILE A 17 29.97 5.82 -18.40
CA ILE A 17 30.27 4.55 -19.08
C ILE A 17 30.57 4.80 -20.56
N MET A 18 29.79 5.66 -21.23
CA MET A 18 29.94 5.95 -22.65
C MET A 18 31.22 6.75 -22.93
N SER A 19 31.56 7.73 -22.10
CA SER A 19 32.84 8.45 -22.21
C SER A 19 34.03 7.54 -21.97
N SER A 20 33.94 6.60 -21.02
CA SER A 20 34.96 5.57 -20.83
C SER A 20 35.12 4.66 -22.06
N LYS A 21 34.01 4.24 -22.69
CA LYS A 21 34.04 3.45 -23.93
C LYS A 21 34.60 4.19 -25.14
N ARG A 22 34.39 5.51 -25.22
CA ARG A 22 34.92 6.38 -26.29
C ARG A 22 36.41 6.70 -26.13
N GLY A 23 37.06 6.24 -25.06
CA GLY A 23 38.45 6.60 -24.74
C GLY A 23 38.58 8.03 -24.21
N GLU A 24 37.47 8.70 -23.95
CA GLU A 24 37.34 10.04 -23.35
C GLU A 24 37.21 9.93 -21.83
N ALA A 25 37.81 8.90 -21.24
CA ALA A 25 37.80 8.74 -19.79
C ALA A 25 38.49 9.97 -19.17
N PRO A 26 37.91 10.57 -18.10
CA PRO A 26 38.57 11.64 -17.38
C PRO A 26 39.97 11.20 -16.97
N ASP A 27 40.96 12.09 -17.12
CA ASP A 27 42.34 11.80 -16.74
C ASP A 27 42.35 11.31 -15.29
N VAL A 28 42.96 10.14 -15.11
CA VAL A 28 43.02 9.39 -13.87
C VAL A 28 43.76 10.15 -12.77
N ASP A 29 44.64 11.07 -13.19
CA ASP A 29 45.46 11.93 -12.35
C ASP A 29 44.94 13.39 -12.31
N SER A 30 43.77 13.66 -12.90
CA SER A 30 43.12 14.97 -12.75
C SER A 30 42.80 15.27 -11.27
N PRO A 31 42.84 16.55 -10.86
CA PRO A 31 42.44 16.96 -9.51
C PRO A 31 41.04 16.47 -9.12
N GLU A 32 40.12 16.42 -10.09
CA GLU A 32 38.74 15.94 -9.92
C GLU A 32 38.67 14.43 -9.66
N ALA A 33 39.39 13.61 -10.43
CA ALA A 33 39.46 12.16 -10.22
C ALA A 33 40.11 11.79 -8.88
N ILE A 34 41.16 12.51 -8.48
CA ILE A 34 41.81 12.34 -7.17
C ILE A 34 40.85 12.71 -6.04
N GLN A 35 40.11 13.81 -6.18
CA GLN A 35 39.12 14.23 -5.17
C GLN A 35 37.93 13.25 -5.09
N ALA A 36 37.47 12.73 -6.22
CA ALA A 36 36.41 11.71 -6.28
C ALA A 36 36.84 10.42 -5.57
N ARG A 37 38.06 9.92 -5.82
CA ARG A 37 38.63 8.75 -5.13
C ARG A 37 38.77 8.95 -3.63
N LYS A 38 39.21 10.15 -3.19
CA LYS A 38 39.27 10.49 -1.76
C LYS A 38 37.88 10.45 -1.12
N LYS A 39 36.87 11.06 -1.76
CA LYS A 39 35.47 11.03 -1.28
C LYS A 39 34.90 9.60 -1.26
N GLU A 40 35.22 8.78 -2.25
CA GLU A 40 34.78 7.38 -2.30
C GLU A 40 35.44 6.54 -1.20
N ALA A 41 36.75 6.71 -0.99
CA ALA A 41 37.49 6.07 0.09
C ALA A 41 36.96 6.49 1.47
N GLU A 42 36.66 7.77 1.68
CA GLU A 42 36.02 8.28 2.90
C GLU A 42 34.62 7.67 3.12
N ARG A 43 33.80 7.59 2.06
CA ARG A 43 32.48 6.94 2.11
C ARG A 43 32.60 5.47 2.48
N LYS A 44 33.55 4.74 1.88
CA LYS A 44 33.82 3.33 2.17
C LYS A 44 34.29 3.13 3.61
N ALA A 45 35.23 3.95 4.09
CA ALA A 45 35.71 3.92 5.47
C ALA A 45 34.59 4.24 6.47
N ARG A 46 33.74 5.24 6.19
CA ARG A 46 32.56 5.55 7.00
C ARG A 46 31.58 4.38 7.03
N HIS A 47 31.31 3.77 5.88
CA HIS A 47 30.40 2.62 5.79
C HIS A 47 30.93 1.40 6.57
N GLU A 48 32.22 1.09 6.45
CA GLU A 48 32.87 0.03 7.24
C GLU A 48 32.84 0.31 8.74
N ARG A 49 33.09 1.56 9.15
CA ARG A 49 32.99 1.96 10.56
C ARG A 49 31.57 1.79 11.08
N SER A 50 30.57 2.23 10.32
CA SER A 50 29.15 2.02 10.67
C SER A 50 28.79 0.54 10.76
N LYS A 51 29.27 -0.31 9.83
CA LYS A 51 29.07 -1.77 9.89
C LYS A 51 29.69 -2.40 11.13
N ARG A 52 30.92 -2.01 11.49
CA ARG A 52 31.60 -2.50 12.71
C ARG A 52 30.85 -2.07 13.97
N ILE A 53 30.42 -0.82 14.06
CA ILE A 53 29.62 -0.32 15.19
C ILE A 53 28.27 -1.06 15.27
N ALA A 54 27.60 -1.29 14.14
CA ALA A 54 26.35 -2.04 14.10
C ALA A 54 26.55 -3.51 14.52
N ALA A 55 27.63 -4.16 14.08
CA ALA A 55 27.97 -5.52 14.47
C ALA A 55 28.34 -5.61 15.96
N GLN A 56 29.10 -4.66 16.49
CA GLN A 56 29.41 -4.58 17.92
C GLN A 56 28.16 -4.35 18.77
N ARG A 57 27.25 -3.48 18.34
CA ARG A 57 25.94 -3.29 18.99
C ARG A 57 25.12 -4.58 18.97
N LYS A 58 25.04 -5.25 17.82
CA LYS A 58 24.32 -6.53 17.68
C LYS A 58 24.93 -7.65 18.54
N ALA A 59 26.26 -7.66 18.72
CA ALA A 59 26.96 -8.64 19.54
C ALA A 59 26.89 -8.34 21.05
N ALA A 60 26.63 -7.08 21.43
CA ALA A 60 26.51 -6.64 22.82
C ALA A 60 25.05 -6.56 23.30
N GLU A 61 24.08 -6.75 22.41
CA GLU A 61 22.66 -6.87 22.78
C GLU A 61 22.45 -8.21 23.48
N GLU A 62 21.84 -8.15 24.68
CA GLU A 62 21.35 -9.34 25.36
C GLU A 62 20.30 -10.03 24.48
N PRO A 63 20.22 -11.37 24.48
CA PRO A 63 19.19 -12.08 23.75
C PRO A 63 17.82 -11.62 24.28
N VAL A 64 17.08 -10.91 23.44
CA VAL A 64 15.73 -10.51 23.76
C VAL A 64 14.86 -11.76 23.67
N GLU A 65 14.25 -12.14 24.79
CA GLU A 65 13.26 -13.20 24.82
C GLU A 65 12.02 -12.68 24.08
N ILE A 66 11.71 -13.30 22.94
CA ILE A 66 10.58 -12.90 22.10
C ILE A 66 9.34 -13.59 22.69
N PRO A 67 8.34 -12.82 23.18
CA PRO A 67 7.13 -13.41 23.72
C PRO A 67 6.32 -14.10 22.61
N GLU A 68 5.55 -15.12 22.99
CA GLU A 68 4.66 -15.85 22.06
C GLU A 68 3.52 -14.98 21.52
N ARG A 69 3.18 -13.88 22.20
CA ARG A 69 2.15 -12.92 21.82
C ARG A 69 2.54 -11.51 22.25
N SER A 70 2.16 -10.50 21.47
CA SER A 70 2.34 -9.09 21.84
C SER A 70 1.42 -8.64 22.97
N ASP A 71 1.67 -7.43 23.47
CA ASP A 71 0.93 -6.79 24.58
C ASP A 71 -0.43 -6.20 24.19
N VAL A 72 -0.90 -6.43 22.97
CA VAL A 72 -2.21 -5.95 22.49
C VAL A 72 -3.35 -6.68 23.20
N ALA A 73 -4.49 -6.01 23.35
CA ALA A 73 -5.69 -6.60 23.95
C ALA A 73 -6.04 -7.95 23.30
N ALA A 74 -6.40 -8.95 24.11
CA ALA A 74 -6.72 -10.30 23.63
C ALA A 74 -8.21 -10.58 23.51
N ASP A 75 -9.01 -9.87 24.29
CA ASP A 75 -10.46 -9.94 24.28
C ASP A 75 -11.04 -8.55 24.05
N ILE A 76 -11.44 -8.32 22.81
CA ILE A 76 -12.18 -7.15 22.39
C ILE A 76 -13.55 -7.58 21.88
N GLU A 77 -14.49 -6.63 21.86
CA GLU A 77 -15.73 -6.81 21.12
C GLU A 77 -15.45 -7.08 19.63
N VAL A 78 -16.05 -8.14 19.08
CA VAL A 78 -15.95 -8.50 17.66
C VAL A 78 -17.20 -8.04 16.94
N PRO A 79 -17.07 -7.28 15.83
CA PRO A 79 -18.23 -6.82 15.07
C PRO A 79 -18.88 -7.98 14.30
N ALA A 80 -20.16 -7.85 13.96
CA ALA A 80 -20.86 -8.73 13.03
C ALA A 80 -20.80 -8.16 11.60
N PRO A 81 -20.49 -8.98 10.58
CA PRO A 81 -20.57 -8.55 9.20
C PRO A 81 -22.02 -8.67 8.67
N PRO A 82 -22.40 -7.91 7.64
CA PRO A 82 -23.73 -7.99 7.04
C PRO A 82 -23.97 -9.28 6.24
N PHE A 83 -22.91 -10.00 5.86
CA PHE A 83 -22.94 -11.28 5.16
C PHE A 83 -21.58 -11.98 5.31
N TRP A 84 -21.53 -13.27 4.95
CA TRP A 84 -20.28 -14.02 4.80
C TRP A 84 -20.00 -14.33 3.32
N GLY A 85 -18.72 -14.46 2.96
CA GLY A 85 -18.29 -14.65 1.58
C GLY A 85 -18.04 -13.32 0.87
N SER A 86 -18.02 -13.34 -0.47
CA SER A 86 -17.65 -12.19 -1.30
C SER A 86 -18.81 -11.64 -2.14
N ARG A 87 -18.79 -10.33 -2.38
CA ARG A 87 -19.73 -9.58 -3.23
C ARG A 87 -18.98 -8.63 -4.13
N ILE A 88 -19.65 -8.23 -5.21
CA ILE A 88 -19.14 -7.31 -6.23
C ILE A 88 -19.96 -6.03 -6.20
N VAL A 89 -19.29 -4.91 -6.39
CA VAL A 89 -19.90 -3.60 -6.62
C VAL A 89 -19.32 -2.97 -7.88
N LYS A 90 -20.21 -2.50 -8.76
CA LYS A 90 -19.91 -1.84 -10.03
C LYS A 90 -20.82 -0.63 -10.19
N GLY A 91 -20.49 0.27 -11.11
CA GLY A 91 -21.29 1.47 -11.36
C GLY A 91 -21.16 2.53 -10.26
N LEU A 92 -19.98 2.58 -9.63
CA LEU A 92 -19.64 3.58 -8.63
C LEU A 92 -19.50 4.95 -9.30
N ALA A 93 -20.11 5.99 -8.72
CA ALA A 93 -19.92 7.32 -9.25
C ALA A 93 -18.50 7.80 -8.88
N VAL A 94 -17.77 8.31 -9.87
CA VAL A 94 -16.41 8.85 -9.67
C VAL A 94 -16.38 9.89 -8.54
N ALA A 95 -17.44 10.71 -8.47
CA ALA A 95 -17.63 11.73 -7.44
C ALA A 95 -17.62 11.18 -6.00
N ASP A 96 -18.02 9.92 -5.78
CA ASP A 96 -18.14 9.33 -4.44
C ASP A 96 -16.77 9.13 -3.78
N TYR A 97 -15.73 8.88 -4.58
CA TYR A 97 -14.38 8.60 -4.08
C TYR A 97 -13.34 9.64 -4.49
N THR A 98 -13.61 10.52 -5.46
CA THR A 98 -12.66 11.61 -5.81
C THR A 98 -12.33 12.54 -4.65
N GLY A 99 -13.23 12.68 -3.67
CA GLY A 99 -12.98 13.49 -2.47
C GLY A 99 -11.89 12.90 -1.54
N MET A 100 -11.51 11.63 -1.74
CA MET A 100 -10.45 10.95 -0.99
C MET A 100 -9.11 10.91 -1.75
N LEU A 101 -8.99 11.64 -2.86
CA LEU A 101 -7.76 11.70 -3.63
C LEU A 101 -6.66 12.43 -2.84
N ASP A 102 -5.51 11.78 -2.67
CA ASP A 102 -4.32 12.42 -2.09
C ASP A 102 -3.65 13.34 -3.13
N GLU A 103 -4.06 14.60 -3.13
CA GLU A 103 -3.53 15.61 -4.06
C GLU A 103 -2.03 15.81 -3.91
N ARG A 104 -1.46 15.60 -2.72
CA ARG A 104 -0.03 15.72 -2.51
C ARG A 104 0.69 14.57 -3.19
N ALA A 105 0.20 13.34 -3.05
CA ALA A 105 0.76 12.18 -3.76
C ALA A 105 0.61 12.33 -5.28
N LEU A 106 -0.52 12.85 -5.77
CA LEU A 106 -0.72 13.12 -7.19
C LEU A 106 0.24 14.19 -7.72
N PHE A 107 0.17 15.41 -7.17
CA PHE A 107 0.86 16.56 -7.74
C PHE A 107 2.38 16.50 -7.52
N LEU A 108 2.82 16.23 -6.29
CA LEU A 108 4.25 16.17 -5.99
C LEU A 108 4.88 14.83 -6.42
N GLY A 109 4.17 13.74 -6.20
CA GLY A 109 4.67 12.38 -6.42
C GLY A 109 4.60 11.95 -7.88
N GLN A 110 3.39 11.91 -8.44
CA GLN A 110 3.14 11.39 -9.80
C GLN A 110 3.47 12.43 -10.88
N TRP A 111 3.01 13.68 -10.71
CA TRP A 111 3.18 14.72 -11.73
C TRP A 111 4.48 15.51 -11.58
N GLY A 112 5.18 15.35 -10.45
CA GLY A 112 6.46 15.99 -10.21
C GLY A 112 6.41 17.50 -10.03
N LEU A 113 5.24 18.08 -9.71
CA LEU A 113 5.10 19.50 -9.41
C LEU A 113 5.93 19.83 -8.16
N ARG A 114 6.97 20.64 -8.37
CA ARG A 114 7.90 21.07 -7.32
C ARG A 114 8.09 22.57 -7.45
N GLY A 115 7.92 23.28 -6.34
CA GLY A 115 8.23 24.71 -6.27
C GLY A 115 9.67 25.00 -6.70
N GLN A 116 9.87 26.12 -7.38
CA GLN A 116 11.20 26.51 -7.83
C GLN A 116 12.06 26.98 -6.64
N ARG A 117 13.36 26.67 -6.67
CA ARG A 117 14.30 27.14 -5.64
C ARG A 117 14.65 28.62 -5.89
N GLY A 118 14.34 29.48 -4.93
CA GLY A 118 14.62 30.92 -4.97
C GLY A 118 13.38 31.73 -4.57
N ALA A 119 13.54 33.03 -4.29
CA ALA A 119 12.42 33.90 -3.91
C ALA A 119 11.54 34.33 -5.10
N ASP A 120 12.03 34.14 -6.33
CA ASP A 120 11.42 34.68 -7.55
C ASP A 120 10.60 33.66 -8.37
N GLY A 121 10.55 32.40 -7.95
CA GLY A 121 9.80 31.34 -8.64
C GLY A 121 8.52 30.94 -7.91
N PRO A 122 7.56 30.30 -8.60
CA PRO A 122 6.30 29.90 -7.98
C PRO A 122 6.54 28.87 -6.87
N SER A 123 5.79 29.03 -5.77
CA SER A 123 5.77 28.05 -4.69
C SER A 123 5.08 26.76 -5.13
N TYR A 124 5.21 25.69 -4.35
CA TYR A 124 4.49 24.45 -4.63
C TYR A 124 2.97 24.67 -4.60
N GLU A 125 2.51 25.44 -3.62
CA GLU A 125 1.10 25.80 -3.46
C GLU A 125 0.59 26.62 -4.65
N ASP A 126 1.38 27.56 -5.17
CA ASP A 126 1.02 28.31 -6.38
C ASP A 126 0.86 27.38 -7.59
N LEU A 127 1.78 26.44 -7.78
CA LEU A 127 1.72 25.46 -8.88
C LEU A 127 0.52 24.52 -8.75
N VAL A 128 0.16 24.11 -7.53
CA VAL A 128 -1.03 23.28 -7.29
C VAL A 128 -2.30 24.01 -7.73
N GLU A 129 -2.45 25.28 -7.38
CA GLU A 129 -3.66 26.06 -7.72
C GLU A 129 -3.71 26.48 -9.19
N THR A 130 -2.57 26.85 -9.77
CA THR A 130 -2.51 27.41 -11.15
C THR A 130 -2.37 26.34 -12.24
N GLU A 131 -1.77 25.19 -11.93
CA GLU A 131 -1.55 24.10 -12.88
C GLU A 131 -2.21 22.80 -12.43
N GLY A 132 -1.96 22.36 -11.20
CA GLY A 132 -2.37 21.05 -10.68
C GLY A 132 -3.88 20.82 -10.73
N ARG A 133 -4.66 21.59 -9.95
CA ARG A 133 -6.13 21.45 -9.89
C ARG A 133 -6.80 21.71 -11.23
N PRO A 134 -6.43 22.72 -12.04
CA PRO A 134 -7.01 22.90 -13.37
C PRO A 134 -6.80 21.69 -14.29
N ARG A 135 -5.59 21.11 -14.30
CA ARG A 135 -5.29 19.91 -15.10
C ARG A 135 -6.01 18.67 -14.58
N LEU A 136 -6.11 18.51 -13.26
CA LEU A 136 -6.88 17.42 -12.66
C LEU A 136 -8.36 17.50 -13.07
N ARG A 137 -8.97 18.69 -12.96
CA ARG A 137 -10.37 18.91 -13.40
C ARG A 137 -10.56 18.61 -14.88
N TYR A 138 -9.66 19.08 -15.74
CA TYR A 138 -9.68 18.77 -17.17
C TYR A 138 -9.67 17.26 -17.43
N TRP A 139 -8.76 16.52 -16.79
CA TRP A 139 -8.66 15.08 -17.01
C TRP A 139 -9.84 14.32 -16.43
N LEU A 140 -10.30 14.65 -15.22
CA LEU A 140 -11.48 14.00 -14.65
C LEU A 140 -12.71 14.20 -15.54
N ASP A 141 -12.91 15.41 -16.07
CA ASP A 141 -14.02 15.71 -16.99
C ASP A 141 -13.90 14.90 -18.29
N ARG A 142 -12.73 14.91 -18.92
CA ARG A 142 -12.48 14.17 -20.15
C ARG A 142 -12.61 12.66 -19.97
N LEU A 143 -11.91 12.08 -19.00
CA LEU A 143 -11.92 10.64 -18.74
C LEU A 143 -13.32 10.15 -18.35
N SER A 144 -14.13 10.98 -17.67
CA SER A 144 -15.54 10.67 -17.37
C SER A 144 -16.42 10.75 -18.62
N THR A 145 -16.27 11.81 -19.42
CA THR A 145 -17.05 12.03 -20.66
C THR A 145 -16.78 10.94 -21.69
N ASP A 146 -15.52 10.54 -21.83
CA ASP A 146 -15.07 9.48 -22.74
C ASP A 146 -15.43 8.07 -22.22
N GLY A 147 -16.01 7.97 -21.01
CA GLY A 147 -16.43 6.71 -20.39
C GLY A 147 -15.28 5.85 -19.82
N ILE A 148 -14.05 6.37 -19.82
CA ILE A 148 -12.85 5.64 -19.37
C ILE A 148 -12.94 5.29 -17.87
N LEU A 149 -13.50 6.18 -17.04
CA LEU A 149 -13.66 5.93 -15.60
C LEU A 149 -14.89 5.10 -15.23
N ALA A 150 -15.72 4.68 -16.19
CA ALA A 150 -16.96 3.94 -15.92
C ALA A 150 -16.74 2.49 -15.47
N HIS A 151 -15.49 2.04 -15.43
CA HIS A 151 -15.09 0.65 -15.19
C HIS A 151 -14.62 0.39 -13.75
N ALA A 152 -14.68 1.40 -12.89
CA ALA A 152 -14.38 1.26 -11.47
C ALA A 152 -15.24 0.15 -10.84
N ALA A 153 -14.58 -0.80 -10.18
CA ALA A 153 -15.23 -1.95 -9.60
C ALA A 153 -14.53 -2.39 -8.31
N VAL A 154 -15.30 -3.02 -7.43
CA VAL A 154 -14.83 -3.57 -6.18
C VAL A 154 -15.33 -4.99 -6.03
N VAL A 155 -14.46 -5.86 -5.53
CA VAL A 155 -14.84 -7.13 -4.94
C VAL A 155 -14.35 -7.15 -3.51
N TYR A 156 -15.24 -7.50 -2.59
CA TYR A 156 -14.92 -7.50 -1.17
C TYR A 156 -15.71 -8.59 -0.47
N GLY A 157 -15.30 -8.96 0.73
CA GLY A 157 -15.98 -9.99 1.48
C GLY A 157 -15.58 -10.01 2.94
N TYR A 158 -16.35 -10.76 3.71
CA TYR A 158 -16.12 -10.99 5.13
C TYR A 158 -15.96 -12.49 5.32
N PHE A 159 -14.92 -12.88 6.05
CA PHE A 159 -14.59 -14.28 6.26
C PHE A 159 -14.37 -14.56 7.75
N PRO A 160 -14.89 -15.68 8.26
CA PRO A 160 -14.68 -16.06 9.64
C PRO A 160 -13.22 -16.43 9.84
N ALA A 161 -12.60 -15.93 10.90
CA ALA A 161 -11.18 -16.15 11.15
C ALA A 161 -10.88 -16.40 12.63
N VAL A 162 -9.80 -17.11 12.87
CA VAL A 162 -9.19 -17.28 14.21
C VAL A 162 -7.67 -17.20 14.08
N SER A 163 -6.98 -16.90 15.18
CA SER A 163 -5.52 -17.01 15.25
C SER A 163 -5.06 -18.28 15.97
N GLU A 164 -3.89 -18.77 15.54
CA GLU A 164 -3.13 -19.88 16.15
C GLU A 164 -1.64 -19.53 16.15
N GLY A 165 -1.13 -19.02 17.26
CA GLY A 165 0.23 -18.47 17.32
C GLY A 165 0.40 -17.29 16.35
N ASP A 166 1.39 -17.37 15.46
CA ASP A 166 1.71 -16.33 14.47
C ASP A 166 0.88 -16.45 13.17
N GLU A 167 -0.18 -17.26 13.19
CA GLU A 167 -0.96 -17.60 11.99
C GLU A 167 -2.41 -17.15 12.13
N VAL A 168 -2.99 -16.68 11.02
CA VAL A 168 -4.42 -16.42 10.88
C VAL A 168 -5.03 -17.49 10.00
N VAL A 169 -6.05 -18.15 10.52
CA VAL A 169 -6.79 -19.23 9.87
C VAL A 169 -8.15 -18.69 9.44
N VAL A 170 -8.39 -18.65 8.14
CA VAL A 170 -9.70 -18.37 7.55
C VAL A 170 -10.49 -19.67 7.49
N LEU A 171 -11.71 -19.65 8.01
CA LEU A 171 -12.58 -20.80 8.17
C LEU A 171 -13.64 -20.86 7.07
N THR A 172 -14.21 -22.05 6.86
CA THR A 172 -15.29 -22.28 5.90
C THR A 172 -16.63 -21.71 6.36
N GLU A 173 -16.87 -21.66 7.67
CA GLU A 173 -18.09 -21.16 8.30
C GLU A 173 -17.79 -20.50 9.67
N PRO A 174 -18.69 -19.68 10.24
CA PRO A 174 -18.42 -18.90 11.44
C PRO A 174 -18.51 -19.72 12.74
N ALA A 175 -17.76 -20.82 12.81
CA ALA A 175 -17.65 -21.70 13.96
C ALA A 175 -16.18 -22.00 14.25
N ALA A 176 -15.78 -21.95 15.53
CA ALA A 176 -14.38 -22.07 15.92
C ALA A 176 -13.74 -23.43 15.55
N ASP A 177 -14.53 -24.47 15.28
CA ASP A 177 -14.09 -25.81 14.88
C ASP A 177 -14.39 -26.13 13.42
N ALA A 178 -14.82 -25.14 12.63
CA ALA A 178 -15.02 -25.28 11.21
C ALA A 178 -13.73 -25.68 10.48
N GLU A 179 -13.90 -26.30 9.30
CA GLU A 179 -12.77 -26.63 8.43
C GLU A 179 -12.01 -25.36 8.03
N GLU A 180 -10.68 -25.48 8.02
CA GLU A 180 -9.79 -24.44 7.51
C GLU A 180 -9.96 -24.32 5.99
N ARG A 181 -10.16 -23.08 5.52
CA ARG A 181 -10.15 -22.76 4.10
C ARG A 181 -8.77 -22.32 3.64
N TYR A 182 -8.14 -21.40 4.39
CA TYR A 182 -6.78 -20.92 4.15
C TYR A 182 -6.10 -20.53 5.46
N ARG A 183 -4.77 -20.54 5.45
CA ARG A 183 -3.93 -20.10 6.55
C ARG A 183 -2.85 -19.14 6.05
N PHE A 184 -2.66 -18.07 6.80
CA PHE A 184 -1.69 -17.01 6.56
C PHE A 184 -0.72 -16.99 7.72
N ARG A 185 0.58 -16.96 7.44
CA ARG A 185 1.61 -16.90 8.47
C ARG A 185 2.23 -15.51 8.46
N PHE A 186 2.22 -14.85 9.60
CA PHE A 186 2.73 -13.48 9.71
C PHE A 186 4.01 -13.45 10.55
N PRO A 187 5.00 -12.64 10.15
CA PRO A 187 6.20 -12.47 10.96
C PRO A 187 5.89 -11.68 12.24
N ARG A 188 6.65 -11.99 13.29
CA ARG A 188 6.65 -11.26 14.56
C ARG A 188 7.80 -10.26 14.60
N GLN A 189 7.53 -9.03 15.04
CA GLN A 189 8.59 -8.04 15.27
C GLN A 189 9.60 -8.59 16.27
N GLN A 190 10.89 -8.37 16.01
CA GLN A 190 11.98 -8.85 16.87
C GLN A 190 12.34 -7.86 17.99
N ARG A 191 11.72 -6.67 18.00
CA ARG A 191 11.96 -5.57 18.93
C ARG A 191 10.69 -4.75 19.12
N GLY A 192 10.70 -3.87 20.12
CA GLY A 192 9.57 -2.98 20.39
C GLY A 192 8.45 -3.73 21.09
N ARG A 193 7.25 -3.73 20.50
CA ARG A 193 6.06 -4.39 21.07
C ARG A 193 5.89 -5.84 20.63
N PHE A 194 6.82 -6.37 19.83
CA PHE A 194 6.76 -7.76 19.30
C PHE A 194 5.47 -8.06 18.53
N LEU A 195 4.95 -7.06 17.79
CA LEU A 195 3.66 -7.18 17.10
C LEU A 195 3.70 -8.27 16.02
N CYS A 196 2.59 -8.98 15.88
CA CYS A 196 2.29 -9.92 14.80
C CYS A 196 0.84 -9.68 14.37
N ILE A 197 0.54 -9.79 13.08
CA ILE A 197 -0.84 -9.59 12.56
C ILE A 197 -1.83 -10.54 13.25
N ALA A 198 -1.41 -11.78 13.51
CA ALA A 198 -2.24 -12.80 14.15
C ALA A 198 -2.71 -12.39 15.56
N ASP A 199 -1.93 -11.56 16.27
CA ASP A 199 -2.28 -11.11 17.62
C ASP A 199 -3.51 -10.21 17.66
N PHE A 200 -3.83 -9.53 16.55
CA PHE A 200 -5.02 -8.69 16.40
C PHE A 200 -6.29 -9.47 16.03
N VAL A 201 -6.15 -10.78 15.80
CA VAL A 201 -7.26 -11.69 15.50
C VAL A 201 -7.52 -12.56 16.73
N ARG A 202 -8.79 -12.74 17.08
CA ARG A 202 -9.22 -13.60 18.19
C ARG A 202 -8.65 -15.01 18.05
N SER A 203 -8.03 -15.52 19.11
CA SER A 203 -7.49 -16.89 19.13
C SER A 203 -8.59 -17.93 19.02
N ARG A 204 -8.26 -19.12 18.49
CA ARG A 204 -9.24 -20.22 18.43
C ARG A 204 -9.76 -20.60 19.82
N GLU A 205 -8.91 -20.55 20.84
CA GLU A 205 -9.29 -20.79 22.23
C GLU A 205 -10.37 -19.80 22.69
N HIS A 206 -10.12 -18.49 22.57
CA HIS A 206 -11.11 -17.47 22.91
C HIS A 206 -12.38 -17.58 22.05
N ALA A 207 -12.25 -17.98 20.78
CA ALA A 207 -13.39 -18.18 19.90
C ALA A 207 -14.30 -19.32 20.39
N ARG A 208 -13.71 -20.43 20.90
CA ARG A 208 -14.46 -21.53 21.53
C ARG A 208 -15.13 -21.09 22.83
N GLU A 209 -14.38 -20.41 23.71
CA GLU A 209 -14.90 -19.94 25.00
C GLU A 209 -16.06 -18.96 24.85
N ARG A 210 -15.99 -18.07 23.86
CA ARG A 210 -17.00 -17.04 23.60
C ARG A 210 -18.10 -17.50 22.66
N GLY A 211 -17.95 -18.65 22.01
CA GLY A 211 -18.86 -19.12 20.96
C GLY A 211 -18.93 -18.18 19.76
N GLN A 212 -17.85 -17.43 19.48
CA GLN A 212 -17.79 -16.42 18.43
C GLN A 212 -16.38 -16.31 17.85
N VAL A 213 -16.25 -16.57 16.55
CA VAL A 213 -15.02 -16.35 15.76
C VAL A 213 -14.81 -14.88 15.44
N ASP A 214 -13.61 -14.53 14.95
CA ASP A 214 -13.34 -13.20 14.44
C ASP A 214 -13.87 -12.99 13.00
N VAL A 215 -13.83 -11.73 12.55
CA VAL A 215 -14.16 -11.31 11.19
C VAL A 215 -12.91 -10.75 10.52
N LEU A 216 -12.56 -11.32 9.36
CA LEU A 216 -11.48 -10.82 8.50
C LEU A 216 -12.06 -10.34 7.16
N PRO A 217 -12.27 -9.03 6.98
CA PRO A 217 -12.64 -8.47 5.69
C PRO A 217 -11.46 -8.49 4.71
N PHE A 218 -11.74 -8.79 3.46
CA PHE A 218 -10.83 -8.61 2.33
C PHE A 218 -11.48 -7.71 1.28
N GLN A 219 -10.66 -6.92 0.58
CA GLN A 219 -11.08 -6.10 -0.54
C GLN A 219 -10.05 -6.13 -1.66
N LEU A 220 -10.55 -6.00 -2.89
CA LEU A 220 -9.77 -5.68 -4.07
C LEU A 220 -10.58 -4.68 -4.91
N VAL A 221 -9.93 -3.59 -5.30
CA VAL A 221 -10.53 -2.55 -6.13
C VAL A 221 -9.76 -2.42 -7.43
N THR A 222 -10.43 -1.92 -8.48
CA THR A 222 -9.81 -1.60 -9.76
C THR A 222 -10.48 -0.41 -10.41
N MET A 223 -9.71 0.37 -11.16
CA MET A 223 -10.24 1.37 -12.11
C MET A 223 -10.63 0.75 -13.46
N GLY A 224 -10.29 -0.53 -13.68
CA GLY A 224 -10.53 -1.26 -14.92
C GLY A 224 -9.45 -1.02 -15.97
N GLN A 225 -9.44 -1.88 -17.00
CA GLN A 225 -8.46 -1.85 -18.08
C GLN A 225 -8.44 -0.53 -18.90
N PRO A 226 -9.58 0.14 -19.18
CA PRO A 226 -9.59 1.27 -20.12
C PRO A 226 -8.68 2.45 -19.76
N ILE A 227 -8.45 2.74 -18.48
CA ILE A 227 -7.53 3.83 -18.10
C ILE A 227 -6.06 3.46 -18.39
N ALA A 228 -5.70 2.18 -18.24
CA ALA A 228 -4.38 1.68 -18.60
C ALA A 228 -4.19 1.72 -20.13
N ASP A 229 -5.20 1.28 -20.88
CA ASP A 229 -5.18 1.32 -22.35
C ASP A 229 -5.05 2.76 -22.86
N PHE A 230 -5.84 3.68 -22.32
CA PHE A 230 -5.78 5.09 -22.70
C PHE A 230 -4.42 5.74 -22.36
N ALA A 231 -3.84 5.42 -21.20
CA ALA A 231 -2.48 5.84 -20.87
C ALA A 231 -1.47 5.30 -21.89
N ASN A 232 -1.57 4.01 -22.28
CA ASN A 232 -0.69 3.42 -23.28
C ASN A 232 -0.84 4.05 -24.67
N GLU A 233 -2.06 4.45 -25.06
CA GLU A 233 -2.28 5.21 -26.30
C GLU A 233 -1.57 6.57 -26.27
N LEU A 234 -1.64 7.30 -25.16
CA LEU A 234 -0.93 8.57 -24.98
C LEU A 234 0.58 8.38 -25.04
N PHE A 235 1.10 7.30 -24.45
CA PHE A 235 2.51 6.95 -24.51
C PHE A 235 2.96 6.63 -25.94
N ALA A 236 2.19 5.81 -26.66
CA ALA A 236 2.48 5.45 -28.05
C ALA A 236 2.40 6.64 -29.02
N ALA A 237 1.64 7.68 -28.66
CA ALA A 237 1.52 8.93 -29.40
C ALA A 237 2.59 9.99 -29.01
N ASP A 238 3.62 9.60 -28.25
CA ASP A 238 4.65 10.50 -27.72
C ASP A 238 4.11 11.66 -26.83
N SER A 239 2.89 11.53 -26.31
CA SER A 239 2.29 12.50 -25.37
C SER A 239 2.68 12.19 -23.92
N TYR A 240 3.99 12.24 -23.63
CA TYR A 240 4.55 11.78 -22.36
C TYR A 240 4.00 12.51 -21.13
N ARG A 241 3.74 13.82 -21.23
CA ARG A 241 3.13 14.59 -20.13
C ARG A 241 1.73 14.08 -19.82
N ASP A 242 0.89 13.97 -20.85
CA ASP A 242 -0.49 13.52 -20.70
C ASP A 242 -0.55 12.08 -20.18
N TYR A 243 0.33 11.21 -20.69
CA TYR A 243 0.50 9.85 -20.19
C TYR A 243 0.79 9.82 -18.69
N LEU A 244 1.80 10.55 -18.22
CA LEU A 244 2.16 10.60 -16.80
C LEU A 244 1.02 11.18 -15.96
N GLU A 245 0.31 12.18 -16.48
CA GLU A 245 -0.81 12.79 -15.78
C GLU A 245 -1.98 11.80 -15.60
N VAL A 246 -2.37 11.10 -16.68
CA VAL A 246 -3.44 10.10 -16.69
C VAL A 246 -3.07 8.87 -15.86
N HIS A 247 -1.86 8.34 -16.02
CA HIS A 247 -1.39 7.22 -15.20
C HIS A 247 -1.41 7.59 -13.71
N GLY A 248 -0.90 8.78 -13.36
CA GLY A 248 -0.95 9.29 -12.00
C GLY A 248 -2.37 9.42 -11.43
N ILE A 249 -3.31 9.91 -12.25
CA ILE A 249 -4.74 9.93 -11.88
C ILE A 249 -5.26 8.52 -11.65
N GLY A 250 -4.97 7.57 -12.54
CA GLY A 250 -5.40 6.18 -12.39
C GLY A 250 -4.91 5.54 -11.09
N VAL A 251 -3.64 5.74 -10.74
CA VAL A 251 -3.06 5.26 -9.47
C VAL A 251 -3.77 5.89 -8.27
N GLN A 252 -3.95 7.21 -8.27
CA GLN A 252 -4.54 7.91 -7.11
C GLN A 252 -6.05 7.67 -6.97
N LEU A 253 -6.78 7.52 -8.08
CA LEU A 253 -8.18 7.11 -8.03
C LEU A 253 -8.34 5.67 -7.53
N THR A 254 -7.40 4.78 -7.84
CA THR A 254 -7.39 3.41 -7.30
C THR A 254 -7.25 3.42 -5.78
N GLU A 255 -6.29 4.18 -5.25
CA GLU A 255 -6.10 4.32 -3.79
C GLU A 255 -7.29 5.03 -3.12
N ALA A 256 -7.85 6.06 -3.75
CA ALA A 256 -9.03 6.75 -3.24
C ALA A 256 -10.25 5.81 -3.19
N LEU A 257 -10.44 4.96 -4.21
CA LEU A 257 -11.47 3.94 -4.23
C LEU A 257 -11.25 2.88 -3.13
N ALA A 258 -10.00 2.47 -2.90
CA ALA A 258 -9.65 1.53 -1.84
C ALA A 258 -9.96 2.09 -0.43
N GLU A 259 -9.69 3.37 -0.21
CA GLU A 259 -10.01 4.03 1.07
C GLU A 259 -11.51 4.29 1.23
N TYR A 260 -12.19 4.69 0.16
CA TYR A 260 -13.64 4.81 0.12
C TYR A 260 -14.31 3.48 0.48
N TRP A 261 -13.83 2.38 -0.11
CA TRP A 261 -14.39 1.07 0.19
C TRP A 261 -14.03 0.55 1.57
N HIS A 262 -12.82 0.85 2.05
CA HIS A 262 -12.43 0.57 3.43
C HIS A 262 -13.35 1.29 4.42
N ARG A 263 -13.73 2.54 4.16
CA ARG A 263 -14.76 3.24 4.94
C ARG A 263 -16.10 2.53 4.89
N ARG A 264 -16.57 2.10 3.71
CA ARG A 264 -17.81 1.32 3.57
C ARG A 264 -17.77 0.03 4.40
N ILE A 265 -16.63 -0.66 4.45
CA ILE A 265 -16.43 -1.84 5.30
C ILE A 265 -16.61 -1.48 6.79
N ARG A 266 -16.05 -0.35 7.25
CA ARG A 266 -16.21 0.10 8.64
C ARG A 266 -17.64 0.52 8.97
N GLU A 267 -18.37 1.08 8.00
CA GLU A 267 -19.80 1.40 8.13
C GLU A 267 -20.68 0.14 8.19
N GLU A 268 -20.26 -0.94 7.53
CA GLU A 268 -20.99 -2.21 7.47
C GLU A 268 -20.77 -3.10 8.69
N LEU A 269 -19.57 -3.05 9.31
CA LEU A 269 -19.25 -3.82 10.52
C LEU A 269 -19.94 -3.23 11.75
N ARG A 270 -20.82 -4.02 12.39
CA ARG A 270 -21.65 -3.58 13.52
C ARG A 270 -21.25 -4.25 14.83
N TYR A 271 -21.03 -3.45 15.84
CA TYR A 271 -20.88 -3.83 17.24
C TYR A 271 -22.25 -3.92 17.93
N SER A 272 -22.25 -4.31 19.21
CA SER A 272 -23.42 -4.22 20.07
C SER A 272 -23.95 -2.77 20.15
N ALA A 273 -25.21 -2.63 20.54
CA ALA A 273 -25.92 -1.35 20.57
C ALA A 273 -25.99 -0.61 19.21
N ASP A 274 -25.90 -1.36 18.10
CA ASP A 274 -26.01 -0.86 16.72
C ASP A 274 -24.94 0.17 16.32
N ARG A 275 -23.82 0.21 17.05
CA ARG A 275 -22.66 1.05 16.75
C ARG A 275 -21.85 0.43 15.61
N THR A 276 -21.46 1.20 14.60
CA THR A 276 -20.58 0.71 13.53
C THR A 276 -19.11 0.93 13.89
N MET A 277 -18.19 0.26 13.19
CA MET A 277 -16.76 0.56 13.29
C MET A 277 -16.42 1.98 12.86
N ALA A 278 -17.19 2.55 11.93
CA ALA A 278 -17.06 3.94 11.50
C ALA A 278 -17.52 4.97 12.56
N ALA A 279 -18.04 4.56 13.72
CA ALA A 279 -18.38 5.50 14.80
C ALA A 279 -17.14 6.20 15.41
N GLU A 280 -15.94 5.67 15.15
CA GLU A 280 -14.64 6.23 15.56
C GLU A 280 -13.90 6.87 14.36
N ASP A 281 -14.57 7.07 13.22
CA ASP A 281 -13.98 7.75 12.07
C ASP A 281 -13.82 9.26 12.33
N PRO A 282 -12.75 9.90 11.84
CA PRO A 282 -12.57 11.34 11.97
C PRO A 282 -13.47 12.12 11.01
N ASP A 283 -13.83 13.35 11.37
CA ASP A 283 -14.61 14.26 10.50
C ASP A 283 -13.78 14.77 9.31
N ALA A 284 -12.48 14.95 9.50
CA ALA A 284 -11.56 15.51 8.50
C ALA A 284 -10.89 14.42 7.66
N VAL A 285 -10.90 14.58 6.33
CA VAL A 285 -10.29 13.62 5.38
C VAL A 285 -8.79 13.47 5.66
N GLU A 286 -8.11 14.54 6.07
CA GLU A 286 -6.67 14.55 6.34
C GLU A 286 -6.27 13.60 7.48
N ASP A 287 -7.19 13.33 8.40
CA ASP A 287 -6.94 12.45 9.53
C ASP A 287 -7.12 10.96 9.16
N TYR A 288 -7.84 10.65 8.07
CA TYR A 288 -7.83 9.31 7.49
C TYR A 288 -6.42 8.92 7.01
N PHE A 289 -5.70 9.86 6.39
CA PHE A 289 -4.31 9.63 5.96
C PHE A 289 -3.33 9.42 7.13
N LYS A 290 -3.74 9.78 8.36
CA LYS A 290 -2.97 9.55 9.60
C LYS A 290 -3.43 8.31 10.37
N LEU A 291 -4.30 7.48 9.80
CA LEU A 291 -4.95 6.35 10.48
C LEU A 291 -5.72 6.79 11.74
N GLY A 292 -6.42 7.92 11.68
CA GLY A 292 -7.25 8.45 12.77
C GLY A 292 -8.50 7.63 13.09
N TYR A 293 -8.79 6.58 12.34
CA TYR A 293 -9.91 5.66 12.53
C TYR A 293 -9.52 4.39 13.30
N ARG A 294 -10.52 3.63 13.75
CA ARG A 294 -10.32 2.29 14.34
C ARG A 294 -9.79 1.30 13.31
N GLY A 295 -8.81 0.47 13.69
CA GLY A 295 -8.25 -0.55 12.81
C GLY A 295 -7.32 -0.03 11.71
N ALA A 296 -6.98 -0.89 10.76
CA ALA A 296 -6.15 -0.58 9.58
C ALA A 296 -6.35 -1.60 8.44
N ARG A 297 -6.02 -1.19 7.20
CA ARG A 297 -6.05 -2.02 5.98
C ARG A 297 -4.64 -2.44 5.55
N PHE A 298 -4.34 -3.73 5.58
CA PHE A 298 -3.00 -4.26 5.27
C PHE A 298 -2.99 -4.91 3.89
N ALA A 299 -1.92 -4.73 3.14
CA ALA A 299 -1.73 -5.31 1.82
C ALA A 299 -0.48 -6.20 1.82
N PHE A 300 -0.57 -7.36 1.17
CA PHE A 300 0.56 -8.29 1.06
C PHE A 300 1.73 -7.63 0.31
N GLY A 301 2.96 -7.93 0.75
CA GLY A 301 4.20 -7.30 0.27
C GLY A 301 4.66 -6.08 1.10
N TYR A 302 3.85 -5.62 2.06
CA TYR A 302 4.23 -4.54 2.99
C TYR A 302 4.86 -5.07 4.27
N GLY A 303 5.48 -4.19 5.05
CA GLY A 303 6.37 -4.59 6.16
C GLY A 303 5.74 -5.42 7.29
N ALA A 304 4.41 -5.40 7.48
CA ALA A 304 3.72 -6.26 8.45
C ALA A 304 3.31 -7.63 7.88
N CYS A 305 3.22 -7.75 6.55
CA CYS A 305 2.79 -8.94 5.82
C CYS A 305 3.59 -9.05 4.50
N PRO A 306 4.91 -9.29 4.59
CA PRO A 306 5.82 -9.16 3.45
C PRO A 306 5.72 -10.30 2.44
N ASP A 307 5.07 -11.41 2.81
CA ASP A 307 4.89 -12.55 1.91
C ASP A 307 3.85 -12.21 0.85
N LEU A 308 4.32 -12.09 -0.41
CA LEU A 308 3.47 -11.76 -1.54
C LEU A 308 2.68 -12.98 -2.03
N GLU A 309 3.15 -14.20 -1.78
CA GLU A 309 2.49 -15.43 -2.25
C GLU A 309 1.10 -15.59 -1.63
N ASP A 310 0.91 -15.05 -0.42
CA ASP A 310 -0.39 -15.01 0.26
C ASP A 310 -1.46 -14.24 -0.52
N ARG A 311 -1.10 -13.35 -1.45
CA ARG A 311 -2.05 -12.69 -2.36
C ARG A 311 -2.83 -13.71 -3.19
N ALA A 312 -2.22 -14.83 -3.56
CA ALA A 312 -2.91 -15.89 -4.32
C ALA A 312 -4.10 -16.48 -3.54
N LYS A 313 -3.97 -16.65 -2.22
CA LYS A 313 -5.08 -17.12 -1.35
C LYS A 313 -6.21 -16.11 -1.33
N MET A 314 -5.89 -14.82 -1.28
CA MET A 314 -6.90 -13.75 -1.35
C MET A 314 -7.61 -13.72 -2.72
N MET A 315 -6.91 -13.96 -3.84
CA MET A 315 -7.57 -14.11 -5.15
C MET A 315 -8.61 -15.23 -5.13
N GLN A 316 -8.32 -16.36 -4.48
CA GLN A 316 -9.26 -17.47 -4.37
C GLN A 316 -10.43 -17.19 -3.42
N LEU A 317 -10.22 -16.35 -2.40
CA LEU A 317 -11.30 -15.91 -1.50
C LEU A 317 -12.25 -14.93 -2.18
N LEU A 318 -11.71 -13.97 -2.94
CA LEU A 318 -12.48 -12.88 -3.54
C LEU A 318 -12.95 -13.16 -4.96
N GLU A 319 -12.31 -14.04 -5.73
CA GLU A 319 -12.65 -14.30 -7.14
C GLU A 319 -12.75 -12.99 -7.96
N PRO A 320 -11.65 -12.22 -8.09
CA PRO A 320 -11.65 -10.88 -8.69
C PRO A 320 -11.70 -10.89 -10.22
N ASP A 321 -11.59 -12.05 -10.86
CA ASP A 321 -11.85 -12.23 -12.29
C ASP A 321 -13.26 -11.75 -12.68
N ARG A 322 -14.21 -11.83 -11.74
CA ARG A 322 -15.58 -11.32 -11.90
C ARG A 322 -15.66 -9.79 -12.08
N ILE A 323 -14.60 -9.07 -11.72
CA ILE A 323 -14.40 -7.64 -12.00
C ILE A 323 -13.28 -7.36 -13.00
N GLY A 324 -12.77 -8.39 -13.68
CA GLY A 324 -11.75 -8.27 -14.72
C GLY A 324 -10.32 -8.14 -14.19
N VAL A 325 -10.08 -8.43 -12.92
CA VAL A 325 -8.72 -8.40 -12.35
C VAL A 325 -8.14 -9.81 -12.27
N THR A 326 -6.92 -9.96 -12.75
CA THR A 326 -6.15 -11.22 -12.71
C THR A 326 -4.84 -11.03 -11.97
N LEU A 327 -4.25 -12.13 -11.51
CA LEU A 327 -2.93 -12.15 -10.88
C LEU A 327 -1.89 -12.69 -11.88
N SER A 328 -0.79 -11.96 -12.10
CA SER A 328 0.32 -12.42 -12.93
C SER A 328 1.15 -13.51 -12.24
N GLU A 329 2.07 -14.13 -12.98
CA GLU A 329 3.02 -15.11 -12.40
C GLU A 329 3.90 -14.47 -11.32
N GLU A 330 4.24 -13.19 -11.46
CA GLU A 330 4.96 -12.38 -10.48
C GLU A 330 4.07 -11.77 -9.40
N LEU A 331 2.84 -12.27 -9.25
CA LEU A 331 1.88 -11.87 -8.22
C LEU A 331 1.44 -10.40 -8.32
N GLN A 332 1.51 -9.80 -9.50
CA GLN A 332 1.02 -8.45 -9.76
C GLN A 332 -0.44 -8.48 -10.18
N LEU A 333 -1.23 -7.50 -9.71
CA LEU A 333 -2.60 -7.34 -10.15
C LEU A 333 -2.62 -6.72 -11.55
N HIS A 334 -3.47 -7.26 -12.42
CA HIS A 334 -3.70 -6.74 -13.76
C HIS A 334 -5.20 -6.47 -13.96
N PRO A 335 -5.62 -5.25 -14.36
CA PRO A 335 -4.78 -4.08 -14.68
C PRO A 335 -4.04 -3.54 -13.45
N GLU A 336 -2.94 -2.82 -13.70
CA GLU A 336 -2.07 -2.26 -12.66
C GLU A 336 -2.79 -1.22 -11.77
N GLN A 337 -3.82 -0.53 -12.29
CA GLN A 337 -4.72 0.34 -11.51
C GLN A 337 -5.71 -0.50 -10.69
N SER A 338 -5.14 -1.39 -9.87
CA SER A 338 -5.85 -2.24 -8.92
C SER A 338 -5.04 -2.34 -7.64
N THR A 339 -5.71 -2.45 -6.50
CA THR A 339 -5.05 -2.65 -5.20
C THR A 339 -5.91 -3.54 -4.32
N ASP A 340 -5.25 -4.24 -3.40
CA ASP A 340 -5.86 -5.21 -2.51
C ASP A 340 -5.47 -5.00 -1.05
N ALA A 341 -6.36 -5.41 -0.14
CA ALA A 341 -6.07 -5.40 1.28
C ALA A 341 -6.97 -6.35 2.07
N PHE A 342 -6.50 -6.77 3.24
CA PHE A 342 -7.34 -7.24 4.33
C PHE A 342 -7.48 -6.16 5.40
N VAL A 343 -8.56 -6.20 6.17
CA VAL A 343 -8.85 -5.20 7.21
C VAL A 343 -8.76 -5.84 8.58
N LEU A 344 -8.10 -5.18 9.52
CA LEU A 344 -8.17 -5.53 10.94
C LEU A 344 -9.04 -4.50 11.65
N HIS A 345 -10.07 -4.96 12.36
CA HIS A 345 -10.96 -4.08 13.14
C HIS A 345 -10.47 -3.81 14.56
N HIS A 346 -9.42 -4.51 14.99
CA HIS A 346 -8.83 -4.36 16.32
C HIS A 346 -8.39 -2.90 16.56
N PRO A 347 -8.75 -2.27 17.70
CA PRO A 347 -8.52 -0.84 17.92
C PRO A 347 -7.03 -0.46 17.97
N GLU A 348 -6.18 -1.39 18.40
CA GLU A 348 -4.72 -1.20 18.41
C GLU A 348 -4.02 -1.56 17.09
N ALA A 349 -4.74 -2.06 16.08
CA ALA A 349 -4.12 -2.40 14.80
C ALA A 349 -3.73 -1.11 14.05
N LYS A 350 -2.42 -0.93 13.85
CA LYS A 350 -1.80 0.16 13.08
C LYS A 350 -0.65 -0.40 12.25
N TYR A 351 -0.19 0.32 11.23
CA TYR A 351 0.94 -0.14 10.42
C TYR A 351 2.21 -0.27 11.26
N PHE A 352 2.90 -1.41 11.10
CA PHE A 352 4.18 -1.71 11.70
C PHE A 352 5.07 -2.46 10.70
N ASN A 353 6.35 -2.57 11.00
CA ASN A 353 7.32 -3.32 10.19
C ASN A 353 7.99 -4.37 11.06
N VAL A 354 8.22 -5.57 10.52
CA VAL A 354 8.90 -6.68 11.20
C VAL A 354 10.40 -6.69 11.06
#